data_AF-A0A955WJH8-F1
#
_entry.id   AF-A0A955WJH8-F1
#
_cell.length_a   1.000
_cell.length_b   1.000
_cell.length_c   1.000
_cell.angle_alpha   90.00
_cell.angle_beta   90.00
_cell.angle_gamma   90.00
#
_symmetry.space_group_name_H-M   'P 1'
#
loop_
_entity.id
_entity.type
_entity.pdbx_description
1 polymer ?
#
loop_
_entity_poly.entity_id
_entity_poly.type
_entity_poly.pdbx_seq_one_letter_code
_entity_poly.pdbx_strand_id
1 'polypeptide(L)' 'MHAPVPAPIAAIDIGSNSIQLTLARVEDAQVVELARIKDAARLGAALDREGRLSPAAVERAVQTLARF' A
#
# COMPACT_ATOMS: atom_id res chain seq x y z
N MET A 1 -22.08 -19.24 20.81
CA MET A 1 -21.22 -19.55 19.64
C MET A 1 -20.62 -18.22 19.18
N HIS A 2 -19.30 -18.02 19.35
CA HIS A 2 -18.65 -16.79 18.89
C HIS A 2 -18.44 -16.94 17.38
N ALA A 3 -19.01 -16.03 16.58
CA ALA A 3 -18.73 -16.00 15.15
C ALA A 3 -17.21 -15.84 14.95
N PRO A 4 -16.60 -16.47 13.91
CA PRO A 4 -15.18 -16.29 13.65
C PRO A 4 -14.91 -14.79 13.48
N VAL A 5 -13.93 -14.27 14.22
CA VAL A 5 -13.52 -12.87 14.06
C VAL A 5 -13.07 -12.71 12.61
N PRO A 6 -13.63 -11.76 11.84
CA PRO A 6 -13.28 -11.60 10.43
C PRO A 6 -11.77 -11.46 10.28
N ALA A 7 -11.21 -12.18 9.30
CA ALA A 7 -9.80 -12.04 8.96
C ALA A 7 -9.50 -10.56 8.64
N PRO A 8 -8.35 -10.02 9.09
CA PRO A 8 -7.93 -8.68 8.72
C PRO A 8 -7.93 -8.50 7.21
N ILE A 9 -8.42 -7.35 6.76
CA ILE A 9 -8.33 -6.89 5.38
C ILE A 9 -7.11 -5.98 5.23
N ALA A 10 -6.51 -5.98 4.05
CA ALA A 10 -5.41 -5.11 3.70
C ALA A 10 -5.76 -4.29 2.45
N ALA A 11 -5.31 -3.04 2.43
CA ALA A 11 -5.36 -2.18 1.25
C ALA A 11 -3.95 -1.66 0.94
N ILE A 12 -3.56 -1.73 -0.32
CA ILE A 12 -2.32 -1.13 -0.83
C ILE A 12 -2.71 0.05 -1.73
N ASP A 13 -2.20 1.23 -1.41
CA ASP A 13 -2.33 2.44 -2.21
C ASP A 13 -0.97 2.78 -2.84
N ILE A 14 -0.94 2.94 -4.17
CA ILE A 14 0.26 3.25 -4.95
C ILE A 14 0.09 4.64 -5.55
N GLY A 15 0.59 5.65 -4.84
CA GLY A 15 0.55 7.04 -5.26
C GLY A 15 1.86 7.53 -5.90
N SER A 16 1.81 8.71 -6.52
CA SER A 16 2.99 9.33 -7.14
C SER A 16 4.10 9.65 -6.14
N ASN A 17 3.79 9.91 -4.87
CA ASN A 17 4.80 10.21 -3.85
C ASN A 17 5.13 9.03 -2.95
N SER A 18 4.15 8.18 -2.66
CA SER A 18 4.26 7.14 -1.64
C SER A 18 3.45 5.91 -1.96
N ILE A 19 3.91 4.77 -1.46
CA ILE A 19 3.16 3.52 -1.41
C ILE A 19 2.79 3.26 0.05
N GLN A 20 1.54 2.87 0.31
CA GLN A 20 1.03 2.64 1.65
C GLN A 20 0.35 1.27 1.75
N LEU A 21 0.63 0.53 2.81
CA LEU A 21 -0.17 -0.61 3.26
C LEU A 21 -1.02 -0.16 4.45
N THR A 22 -2.30 -0.52 4.45
CA THR A 22 -3.19 -0.36 5.60
C THR A 22 -3.85 -1.70 5.90
N LEU A 23 -3.65 -2.19 7.13
CA LEU A 23 -4.32 -3.37 7.66
C LEU A 23 -5.48 -2.93 8.54
N ALA A 24 -6.65 -3.54 8.38
CA ALA A 24 -7.82 -3.21 9.16
C ALA A 24 -8.65 -4.46 9.47
N ARG A 25 -9.54 -4.36 10.46
CA ARG A 25 -10.61 -5.33 10.69
C ARG A 25 -11.95 -4.65 10.41
N VAL A 26 -12.92 -5.43 9.95
CA VAL A 26 -14.31 -4.98 9.81
C VAL A 26 -15.12 -5.54 10.98
N GLU A 27 -15.63 -4.66 11.83
CA GLU A 27 -16.44 -5.00 13.01
C GLU A 27 -17.70 -4.14 12.98
N ASP A 28 -18.90 -4.73 13.10
CA ASP A 28 -20.17 -4.01 13.13
C ASP A 28 -20.33 -2.94 12.02
N ALA A 29 -19.91 -3.30 10.80
CA ALA A 29 -19.88 -2.44 9.62
C ALA A 29 -18.96 -1.20 9.72
N GLN A 30 -18.05 -1.17 10.70
CA GLN A 30 -16.98 -0.19 10.85
C GLN A 30 -15.64 -0.78 10.44
N VAL A 31 -14.77 0.05 9.86
CA VAL A 31 -13.39 -0.30 9.55
C VAL A 31 -12.49 0.20 10.67
N VAL A 32 -11.87 -0.72 11.41
CA VAL A 32 -10.93 -0.42 12.48
C VAL A 32 -9.51 -0.67 11.96
N GLU A 33 -8.73 0.40 11.83
CA GLU A 33 -7.31 0.31 11.42
C GLU A 33 -6.49 -0.41 12.50
N LEU A 34 -5.72 -1.41 12.06
CA LEU A 34 -4.82 -2.19 12.91
C LEU A 34 -3.37 -1.72 12.75
N ALA A 35 -2.96 -1.43 11.52
CA ALA A 35 -1.62 -0.98 11.21
C ALA A 35 -1.58 -0.20 9.90
N ARG A 36 -0.61 0.70 9.80
CA ARG A 36 -0.33 1.47 8.59
C ARG A 36 1.16 1.61 8.40
N ILE A 37 1.63 1.26 7.21
CA ILE A 37 3.03 1.38 6.79
C ILE A 37 3.05 2.23 5.53
N LYS A 38 3.99 3.17 5.45
CA LYS A 38 4.14 4.08 4.31
C LYS A 38 5.59 4.19 3.92
N ASP A 39 5.86 4.10 2.63
CA ASP A 39 7.19 4.30 2.05
C ASP A 39 7.14 5.38 0.96
N ALA A 40 8.14 6.26 0.97
CA ALA A 40 8.25 7.36 0.01
C ALA A 40 8.92 6.87 -1.29
N ALA A 41 8.18 6.10 -2.09
CA ALA A 41 8.67 5.57 -3.36
C ALA A 41 8.93 6.66 -4.44
N ARG A 42 8.29 7.83 -4.33
CA ARG A 42 8.46 9.02 -5.20
C ARG A 42 8.41 8.70 -6.70
N LEU A 43 7.46 7.86 -7.10
CA LEU A 43 7.28 7.42 -8.49
C LEU A 43 7.07 8.57 -9.47
N GLY A 44 6.29 9.59 -9.08
CA GLY A 44 6.03 10.77 -9.91
C GLY A 44 7.28 11.57 -10.23
N ALA A 45 8.24 11.64 -9.31
CA ALA A 45 9.53 12.30 -9.54
C ALA A 45 10.46 11.50 -10.46
N ALA A 46 10.12 10.24 -10.75
CA ALA A 46 10.89 9.34 -11.59
C ALA A 46 10.22 9.05 -12.95
N LEU A 47 9.21 9.85 -13.31
CA LEU A 47 8.60 9.83 -14.63
C LEU A 47 9.50 10.54 -15.64
N ASP A 48 9.63 9.97 -16.83
CA ASP A 48 10.25 10.64 -17.98
C ASP A 48 9.29 11.67 -18.63
N ARG A 49 9.73 12.28 -19.73
CA ARG A 49 8.94 13.30 -20.45
C ARG A 49 7.67 12.73 -21.06
N GLU A 50 7.63 11.42 -21.28
CA GLU A 50 6.52 10.67 -21.84
C GLU A 50 5.59 10.12 -20.75
N GLY A 51 5.86 10.43 -19.48
CA GLY A 51 5.06 9.99 -18.34
C GLY A 51 5.26 8.51 -17.99
N ARG A 52 6.41 7.93 -18.30
CA ARG A 52 6.75 6.53 -18.00
C ARG A 52 7.72 6.43 -16.84
N LEU A 53 7.54 5.41 -16.01
CA LEU A 53 8.47 5.12 -14.92
C LEU A 53 9.76 4.52 -15.47
N SER A 54 10.89 5.02 -14.98
CA SER A 54 12.17 4.35 -15.23
C SER A 54 12.21 2.94 -14.61
N PRO A 55 12.98 2.00 -15.17
CA PRO A 55 13.14 0.65 -14.61
C PRO A 55 13.56 0.66 -13.13
N ALA A 56 14.46 1.56 -12.75
CA ALA A 56 14.90 1.72 -11.37
C ALA A 56 13.77 2.19 -10.43
N ALA A 57 12.83 3.00 -10.91
CA ALA A 57 11.67 3.42 -10.12
C ALA A 57 10.70 2.26 -9.89
N VAL A 58 10.46 1.44 -10.93
CA VAL A 58 9.66 0.22 -10.83
C VAL A 58 10.29 -0.76 -9.85
N GLU A 59 11.61 -0.98 -9.93
CA GLU A 59 12.32 -1.89 -9.03
C GLU A 59 12.19 -1.46 -7.55
N ARG A 60 12.37 -0.17 -7.25
CA ARG A 60 12.14 0.35 -5.88
C ARG A 60 10.70 0.16 -5.42
N ALA A 61 9.72 0.34 -6.31
CA ALA A 61 8.31 0.10 -6.00
C ALA A 61 8.06 -1.38 -5.65
N VAL A 62 8.59 -2.29 -6.46
CA VAL A 62 8.47 -3.74 -6.24
C VAL A 62 9.15 -4.16 -4.94
N GLN A 63 10.35 -3.63 -4.67
CA GLN A 63 11.04 -3.89 -3.39
C GLN A 63 10.25 -3.37 -2.18
N THR A 64 9.54 -2.25 -2.33
CA THR A 64 8.65 -1.73 -1.30
C THR A 64 7.48 -2.68 -1.06
N LEU A 65 6.81 -3.11 -2.13
CA LEU A 65 5.69 -4.03 -2.06
C LEU A 65 6.10 -5.40 -1.50
N ALA A 66 7.33 -5.87 -1.76
CA ALA A 66 7.84 -7.12 -1.23
C ALA A 66 8.15 -7.08 0.28
N ARG A 67 8.32 -5.88 0.87
CA ARG A 67 8.50 -5.69 2.32
C ARG A 67 7.18 -5.58 3.07
N PHE A 68 6.08 -5.32 2.37
CA PHE A 68 4.74 -5.18 2.93
C PHE A 68 4.12 -6.56 3.12
#